data_AF-A0A0G1Q184-F1
#
_entry.id   AF-A0A0G1Q184-F1
#
_cell.length_a   1.000
_cell.length_b   1.000
_cell.length_c   1.000
_cell.angle_alpha   90.00
_cell.angle_beta   90.00
_cell.angle_gamma   90.00
#
_symmetry.space_group_name_H-M   'P 1'
#
loop_
_entity.id
_entity.type
_entity.pdbx_description
1 polymer ?
#
loop_
_entity_poly.entity_id
_entity_poly.type
_entity_poly.pdbx_seq_one_letter_code
_entity_poly.pdbx_strand_id
1 'polypeptide(L)'
;MKLTSHLKDVISGKIYKQNTLLFSNADRIYRKTESWPDSDFLKHWIRAAIVSSMSILNDLIFEDFKVTNEQERVVNANSFKTNSQHLNERSVFELFKLLAGYHLTIFFKKERQLGLTQEEFEERVFSAFDFTRDDEKNYKELFLEYGSNPPRYFGHLFDQFFTKGYELPYEDKRTEAATVFFFESLFQSYSAFLKVLQENISNL
;
A
#
# COMPACT_ATOMS: atom_id res chain seq x y z
N MET A 1 -5.09 5.03 28.53
CA MET A 1 -3.96 4.07 28.51
C MET A 1 -3.15 4.18 27.21
N LYS A 2 -2.65 5.39 26.84
CA LYS A 2 -1.86 5.65 25.61
C LYS A 2 -0.37 5.88 25.88
N LEU A 3 0.00 6.31 27.10
CA LEU A 3 1.37 6.64 27.46
C LEU A 3 2.27 5.39 27.57
N THR A 4 1.73 4.30 28.12
CA THR A 4 2.46 3.04 28.31
C THR A 4 2.68 2.27 27.02
N SER A 5 1.73 2.32 26.08
CA SER A 5 1.90 1.73 24.73
C SER A 5 2.94 2.50 23.93
N HIS A 6 2.91 3.84 23.98
CA HIS A 6 3.88 4.66 23.26
C HIS A 6 5.30 4.49 23.79
N LEU A 7 5.48 4.41 25.12
CA LEU A 7 6.78 4.08 25.72
C LEU A 7 7.29 2.70 25.25
N LYS A 8 6.40 1.70 25.16
CA LYS A 8 6.73 0.36 24.66
C LYS A 8 7.13 0.39 23.18
N ASP A 9 6.48 1.22 22.37
CA ASP A 9 6.80 1.40 20.95
C ASP A 9 8.14 2.13 20.74
N VAL A 10 8.46 3.11 21.60
CA VAL A 10 9.79 3.75 21.63
C VAL A 10 10.86 2.72 21.99
N ILE A 11 10.67 1.99 23.09
CA ILE A 11 11.65 1.01 23.60
C ILE A 11 11.86 -0.14 22.61
N SER A 12 10.81 -0.58 21.90
CA SER A 12 10.91 -1.63 20.88
C SER A 12 11.51 -1.17 19.55
N GLY A 13 11.80 0.13 19.40
CA GLY A 13 12.30 0.70 18.15
C GLY A 13 11.27 0.76 17.02
N LYS A 14 9.98 0.48 17.31
CA LYS A 14 8.89 0.50 16.33
C LYS A 14 8.77 1.89 15.68
N ILE A 15 8.83 2.96 16.48
CA ILE A 15 8.74 4.34 15.97
C ILE A 15 9.91 4.67 15.03
N TYR A 16 11.13 4.25 15.39
CA TYR A 16 12.30 4.45 14.53
C TYR A 16 12.14 3.72 13.19
N LYS A 17 11.69 2.46 13.21
CA LYS A 17 11.41 1.70 11.99
C LYS A 17 10.26 2.30 11.17
N GLN A 18 9.17 2.76 11.80
CA GLN A 18 8.09 3.45 11.11
C GLN A 18 8.59 4.71 10.40
N ASN A 19 9.42 5.51 11.07
CA ASN A 19 10.02 6.71 10.47
C ASN A 19 10.91 6.37 9.27
N THR A 20 11.76 5.37 9.43
CA THR A 20 12.72 4.95 8.39
C THR A 20 12.02 4.31 7.18
N LEU A 21 11.04 3.44 7.42
CA LEU A 21 10.41 2.64 6.37
C LEU A 21 9.22 3.34 5.71
N LEU A 22 8.38 4.03 6.50
CA LEU A 22 7.13 4.62 5.99
C LEU A 22 7.25 6.12 5.74
N PHE A 23 7.67 6.90 6.74
CA PHE A 23 7.66 8.36 6.62
C PHE A 23 8.69 8.89 5.62
N SER A 24 9.91 8.31 5.57
CA SER A 24 10.93 8.69 4.57
C SER A 24 10.42 8.54 3.13
N ASN A 25 9.81 7.39 2.83
CA ASN A 25 9.25 7.09 1.52
C ASN A 25 8.06 8.00 1.16
N ALA A 26 7.18 8.28 2.13
CA ALA A 26 6.08 9.21 1.96
C ALA A 26 6.55 10.65 1.69
N ASP A 27 7.53 11.15 2.45
CA ASP A 27 8.12 12.48 2.30
C ASP A 27 8.80 12.63 0.93
N ARG A 28 9.52 11.59 0.47
CA ARG A 28 10.12 11.54 -0.87
C ARG A 28 9.09 11.79 -1.97
N ILE A 29 7.96 11.09 -1.95
CA ILE A 29 6.90 11.23 -2.98
C ILE A 29 6.21 12.60 -2.84
N TYR A 30 5.94 13.02 -1.61
CA TYR A 30 5.28 14.30 -1.34
C TYR A 30 6.10 15.49 -1.85
N ARG A 31 7.37 15.59 -1.44
CA ARG A 31 8.26 16.68 -1.87
C ARG A 31 8.47 16.70 -3.37
N LYS A 32 8.53 15.51 -4.00
CA LYS A 32 8.66 15.40 -5.46
C LYS A 32 7.50 16.06 -6.19
N THR A 33 6.30 15.99 -5.63
CA THR A 33 5.05 16.39 -6.29
C THR A 33 4.50 17.75 -5.85
N GLU A 34 4.99 18.28 -4.72
CA GLU A 34 4.55 19.56 -4.15
C GLU A 34 4.65 20.73 -5.15
N SER A 35 5.76 20.80 -5.89
CA SER A 35 6.06 21.88 -6.82
C SER A 35 5.57 21.65 -8.25
N TRP A 36 4.83 20.58 -8.53
CA TRP A 36 4.39 20.29 -9.89
C TRP A 36 3.39 21.34 -10.38
N PRO A 37 3.42 21.73 -11.67
CA PRO A 37 2.41 22.61 -12.26
C PRO A 37 1.08 21.87 -12.57
N ASP A 38 0.98 20.61 -12.18
CA ASP A 38 -0.19 19.75 -12.38
C ASP A 38 -1.41 20.19 -11.55
N SER A 39 -2.58 19.66 -11.93
CA SER A 39 -3.86 19.97 -11.29
C SER A 39 -3.87 19.60 -9.81
N ASP A 40 -4.62 20.39 -9.02
CA ASP A 40 -4.80 20.10 -7.59
C ASP A 40 -5.39 18.72 -7.36
N PHE A 41 -6.29 18.28 -8.26
CA PHE A 41 -6.85 16.93 -8.21
C PHE A 41 -5.76 15.84 -8.23
N LEU A 42 -4.81 15.90 -9.17
CA LEU A 42 -3.73 14.90 -9.25
C LEU A 42 -2.86 14.91 -7.98
N LYS A 43 -2.53 16.10 -7.47
CA LYS A 43 -1.76 16.23 -6.21
C LYS A 43 -2.52 15.65 -5.02
N HIS A 44 -3.82 15.90 -4.92
CA HIS A 44 -4.66 15.35 -3.86
C HIS A 44 -4.83 13.84 -3.99
N TRP A 45 -4.93 13.31 -5.21
CA TRP A 45 -4.93 11.87 -5.47
C TRP A 45 -3.63 11.23 -4.98
N ILE A 46 -2.47 11.80 -5.33
CA ILE A 46 -1.16 11.29 -4.89
C ILE A 46 -1.05 11.35 -3.36
N ARG A 47 -1.46 12.45 -2.73
CA ARG A 47 -1.48 12.58 -1.26
C ARG A 47 -2.37 11.52 -0.61
N ALA A 48 -3.57 11.29 -1.15
CA ALA A 48 -4.46 10.25 -0.67
C ALA A 48 -3.85 8.85 -0.81
N ALA A 49 -3.18 8.57 -1.93
CA ALA A 49 -2.48 7.30 -2.17
C ALA A 49 -1.31 7.09 -1.19
N ILE A 50 -0.53 8.14 -0.88
CA ILE A 50 0.54 8.09 0.13
C ILE A 50 -0.03 7.77 1.51
N VAL A 51 -1.05 8.51 1.95
CA VAL A 51 -1.67 8.33 3.28
C VAL A 51 -2.27 6.93 3.42
N SER A 52 -3.00 6.48 2.40
CA SER A 52 -3.56 5.13 2.34
C SER A 52 -2.46 4.06 2.42
N SER A 53 -1.39 4.23 1.63
CA SER A 53 -0.26 3.30 1.62
C SER A 53 0.44 3.22 2.97
N MET A 54 0.65 4.36 3.63
CA MET A 54 1.20 4.39 4.98
C MET A 54 0.30 3.66 5.98
N SER A 55 -1.01 3.85 5.90
CA SER A 55 -1.96 3.20 6.80
C SER A 55 -1.90 1.69 6.67
N ILE A 56 -2.04 1.16 5.44
CA ILE A 56 -2.02 -0.29 5.23
C ILE A 56 -0.67 -0.91 5.57
N LEU A 57 0.43 -0.26 5.19
CA LEU A 57 1.77 -0.76 5.52
C LEU A 57 2.02 -0.71 7.02
N ASN A 58 1.46 0.26 7.73
CA ASN A 58 1.54 0.27 9.18
C ASN A 58 0.89 -0.98 9.79
N ASP A 59 -0.32 -1.30 9.33
CA ASP A 59 -1.08 -2.45 9.82
C ASP A 59 -0.40 -3.77 9.49
N LEU A 60 0.02 -3.93 8.23
CA LEU A 60 0.71 -5.14 7.76
C LEU A 60 2.05 -5.35 8.48
N ILE A 61 2.87 -4.31 8.65
CA ILE A 61 4.25 -4.47 9.13
C ILE A 61 4.33 -4.49 10.66
N PHE A 62 3.48 -3.72 11.35
CA PHE A 62 3.69 -3.45 12.78
C PHE A 62 2.57 -3.91 13.70
N GLU A 63 1.37 -4.19 13.20
CA GLU A 63 0.23 -4.59 14.04
C GLU A 63 0.09 -6.11 14.17
N ASP A 64 -0.47 -6.58 15.29
CA ASP A 64 -0.76 -8.00 15.47
C ASP A 64 -2.11 -8.34 14.82
N PHE A 65 -2.19 -9.45 14.09
CA PHE A 65 -3.45 -10.03 13.62
C PHE A 65 -3.67 -11.34 14.37
N LYS A 66 -4.52 -11.31 15.41
CA LYS A 66 -4.71 -12.44 16.32
C LYS A 66 -5.87 -13.31 15.88
N VAL A 67 -5.62 -14.61 15.76
CA VAL A 67 -6.64 -15.62 15.48
C VAL A 67 -6.59 -16.73 16.53
N THR A 68 -7.72 -17.38 16.76
CA THR A 68 -7.79 -18.58 17.60
C THR A 68 -7.55 -19.80 16.71
N ASN A 69 -6.55 -20.62 17.05
CA ASN A 69 -6.27 -21.84 16.30
C ASN A 69 -7.15 -23.02 16.76
N GLU A 70 -7.00 -24.17 16.11
CA GLU A 70 -7.76 -25.40 16.41
C GLU A 70 -7.58 -25.92 17.84
N GLN A 71 -6.50 -25.51 18.54
CA GLN A 71 -6.24 -25.86 19.94
C GLN A 71 -6.72 -24.77 20.92
N GLU A 72 -7.61 -23.87 20.48
CA GLU A 72 -8.16 -22.75 21.26
C GLU A 72 -7.10 -21.76 21.77
N ARG A 73 -5.94 -21.69 21.11
CA ARG A 73 -4.87 -20.75 21.47
C ARG A 73 -4.90 -19.52 20.57
N VAL A 74 -4.72 -18.35 21.17
CA VAL A 74 -4.57 -17.08 20.45
C VAL A 74 -3.15 -16.98 19.90
N VAL A 75 -3.03 -16.96 18.57
CA VAL A 75 -1.75 -16.85 17.84
C VAL A 75 -1.77 -15.63 16.93
N ASN A 76 -0.60 -15.04 16.66
CA ASN A 76 -0.47 -14.00 15.66
C ASN A 76 -0.34 -14.63 14.27
N ALA A 77 -1.31 -14.37 13.39
CA ALA A 77 -1.34 -14.82 12.00
C ALA A 77 -0.89 -13.74 11.00
N ASN A 78 -0.38 -12.59 11.48
CA ASN A 78 0.20 -11.58 10.61
C ASN A 78 1.57 -12.02 10.07
N SER A 79 1.57 -12.72 8.93
CA SER A 79 2.79 -13.17 8.26
C SER A 79 3.65 -12.03 7.70
N PHE A 80 3.09 -10.83 7.49
CA PHE A 80 3.84 -9.66 7.05
C PHE A 80 4.73 -9.14 8.20
N LYS A 81 4.16 -8.98 9.39
CA LYS A 81 4.91 -8.58 10.59
C LYS A 81 6.01 -9.56 10.98
N THR A 82 5.75 -10.87 10.90
CA THR A 82 6.75 -11.90 11.23
C THR A 82 7.91 -11.94 10.23
N ASN A 83 7.75 -11.33 9.06
CA ASN A 83 8.79 -11.20 8.04
C ASN A 83 9.36 -9.78 7.93
N SER A 84 8.99 -8.86 8.84
CA SER A 84 9.40 -7.45 8.79
C SER A 84 10.91 -7.22 8.87
N GLN A 85 11.70 -8.20 9.31
CA GLN A 85 13.16 -8.16 9.28
C GLN A 85 13.75 -8.11 7.86
N HIS A 86 13.00 -8.54 6.84
CA HIS A 86 13.42 -8.53 5.45
C HIS A 86 13.14 -7.19 4.76
N LEU A 87 12.48 -6.26 5.46
CA LEU A 87 12.15 -4.97 4.90
C LEU A 87 13.30 -3.97 5.07
N ASN A 88 13.57 -3.25 3.99
CA ASN A 88 14.41 -2.07 3.97
C ASN A 88 13.68 -0.92 3.25
N GLU A 89 14.27 0.27 3.22
CA GLU A 89 13.63 1.45 2.63
C GLU A 89 13.26 1.24 1.16
N ARG A 90 14.16 0.63 0.37
CA ARG A 90 13.92 0.31 -1.05
C ARG A 90 12.77 -0.68 -1.20
N SER A 91 12.78 -1.76 -0.43
CA SER A 91 11.79 -2.82 -0.56
C SER A 91 10.40 -2.36 -0.11
N VAL A 92 10.32 -1.48 0.90
CA VAL A 92 9.06 -0.83 1.29
C VAL A 92 8.60 0.17 0.23
N PHE A 93 9.51 0.87 -0.45
CA PHE A 93 9.14 1.74 -1.57
C PHE A 93 8.51 0.95 -2.74
N GLU A 94 8.96 -0.27 -3.00
CA GLU A 94 8.27 -1.16 -3.96
C GLU A 94 6.83 -1.47 -3.53
N LEU A 95 6.56 -1.62 -2.23
CA LEU A 95 5.19 -1.79 -1.72
C LEU A 95 4.34 -0.52 -1.93
N PHE A 96 4.91 0.68 -1.78
CA PHE A 96 4.22 1.92 -2.12
C PHE A 96 3.82 1.95 -3.60
N LYS A 97 4.69 1.50 -4.52
CA LYS A 97 4.35 1.39 -5.95
C LYS A 97 3.20 0.43 -6.19
N LEU A 98 3.25 -0.77 -5.59
CA LEU A 98 2.17 -1.76 -5.72
C LEU A 98 0.83 -1.21 -5.25
N LEU A 99 0.82 -0.47 -4.13
CA LEU A 99 -0.38 0.15 -3.58
C LEU A 99 -0.88 1.31 -4.43
N ALA A 100 0.02 2.14 -4.98
CA ALA A 100 -0.34 3.17 -5.95
C ALA A 100 -0.99 2.55 -7.21
N GLY A 101 -0.41 1.47 -7.74
CA GLY A 101 -0.97 0.71 -8.85
C GLY A 101 -2.33 0.08 -8.52
N TYR A 102 -2.50 -0.41 -7.29
CA TYR A 102 -3.78 -0.88 -6.80
C TYR A 102 -4.84 0.25 -6.78
N HIS A 103 -4.51 1.40 -6.19
CA HIS A 103 -5.41 2.55 -6.15
C HIS A 103 -5.76 3.05 -7.56
N LEU A 104 -4.78 3.16 -8.47
CA LEU A 104 -4.98 3.50 -9.88
C LEU A 104 -5.96 2.53 -10.55
N THR A 105 -5.72 1.22 -10.40
CA THR A 105 -6.55 0.18 -11.03
C THR A 105 -8.01 0.29 -10.59
N ILE A 106 -8.26 0.38 -9.28
CA ILE A 106 -9.62 0.48 -8.77
C ILE A 106 -10.25 1.82 -9.16
N PHE A 107 -9.49 2.92 -9.11
CA PHE A 107 -9.95 4.25 -9.47
C PHE A 107 -10.44 4.30 -10.92
N PHE A 108 -9.65 3.87 -11.90
CA PHE A 108 -10.05 3.91 -13.32
C PHE A 108 -11.15 2.91 -13.69
N LYS A 109 -11.32 1.84 -12.92
CA LYS A 109 -12.41 0.89 -13.14
C LYS A 109 -13.74 1.35 -12.53
N LYS A 110 -13.70 2.22 -11.52
CA LYS A 110 -14.90 2.71 -10.82
C LYS A 110 -15.28 4.15 -11.18
N GLU A 111 -14.33 5.02 -11.48
CA GLU A 111 -14.52 6.45 -11.73
C GLU A 111 -14.13 6.81 -13.17
N ARG A 112 -14.87 7.74 -13.80
CA ARG A 112 -14.72 8.04 -15.24
C ARG A 112 -14.41 9.50 -15.59
N GLN A 113 -14.40 10.42 -14.65
CA GLN A 113 -14.19 11.84 -14.96
C GLN A 113 -12.90 12.35 -14.34
N LEU A 114 -11.92 12.55 -15.21
CA LEU A 114 -10.70 13.30 -14.94
C LEU A 114 -10.58 14.41 -15.99
N GLY A 115 -10.00 15.55 -15.60
CA GLY A 115 -9.59 16.60 -16.54
C GLY A 115 -8.35 16.23 -17.38
N LEU A 116 -7.85 14.99 -17.26
CA LEU A 116 -6.72 14.40 -17.98
C LEU A 116 -7.16 13.07 -18.61
N THR A 117 -6.48 12.64 -19.67
CA THR A 117 -6.65 11.26 -20.17
C THR A 117 -6.11 10.25 -19.14
N GLN A 118 -6.57 9.00 -19.22
CA GLN A 118 -6.07 7.94 -18.33
C GLN A 118 -4.55 7.77 -18.47
N GLU A 119 -4.03 7.79 -19.70
CA GLU A 119 -2.60 7.62 -19.98
C GLU A 119 -1.75 8.74 -19.36
N GLU A 120 -2.14 10.00 -19.57
CA GLU A 120 -1.44 11.14 -18.96
C GLU A 120 -1.46 11.07 -17.42
N PHE A 121 -2.59 10.67 -16.83
CA PHE A 121 -2.69 10.54 -15.38
C PHE A 121 -1.82 9.41 -14.84
N GLU A 122 -1.82 8.25 -15.51
CA GLU A 122 -0.97 7.11 -15.17
C GLU A 122 0.51 7.49 -15.22
N GLU A 123 0.96 8.15 -16.29
CA GLU A 123 2.35 8.61 -16.44
C GLU A 123 2.77 9.55 -15.29
N ARG A 124 1.87 10.43 -14.86
CA ARG A 124 2.14 11.33 -13.73
C ARG A 124 2.26 10.58 -12.42
N VAL A 125 1.40 9.59 -12.17
CA VAL A 125 1.50 8.75 -10.97
C VAL A 125 2.75 7.86 -11.01
N PHE A 126 3.05 7.26 -12.16
CA PHE A 126 4.28 6.49 -12.37
C PHE A 126 5.53 7.32 -12.09
N SER A 127 5.55 8.56 -12.61
CA SER A 127 6.61 9.51 -12.30
C SER A 127 6.66 9.80 -10.80
N ALA A 128 5.54 10.08 -10.12
CA ALA A 128 5.53 10.42 -8.70
C ALA A 128 6.12 9.30 -7.82
N PHE A 129 5.79 8.04 -8.14
CA PHE A 129 6.21 6.86 -7.38
C PHE A 129 7.47 6.18 -7.95
N ASP A 130 8.19 6.83 -8.87
CA ASP A 130 9.40 6.31 -9.52
C ASP A 130 9.23 4.88 -10.09
N PHE A 131 8.12 4.64 -10.78
CA PHE A 131 7.90 3.40 -11.52
C PHE A 131 8.98 3.23 -12.58
N THR A 132 9.52 2.01 -12.67
CA THR A 132 10.37 1.60 -13.80
C THR A 132 9.50 1.11 -14.94
N ARG A 133 10.08 0.95 -16.15
CA ARG A 133 9.38 0.34 -17.29
C ARG A 133 8.82 -1.05 -16.97
N ASP A 134 9.53 -1.83 -16.15
CA ASP A 134 9.07 -3.15 -15.72
C ASP A 134 7.89 -3.04 -14.75
N ASP A 135 7.89 -2.03 -13.88
CA ASP A 135 6.75 -1.75 -12.98
C ASP A 135 5.51 -1.33 -13.77
N GLU A 136 5.67 -0.45 -14.77
CA GLU A 136 4.58 -0.03 -15.64
C GLU A 136 3.98 -1.20 -16.43
N LYS A 137 4.84 -2.05 -17.01
CA LYS A 137 4.42 -3.25 -17.71
C LYS A 137 3.61 -4.16 -16.79
N ASN A 138 4.15 -4.42 -15.60
CA ASN A 138 3.49 -5.24 -14.60
C ASN A 138 2.14 -4.66 -14.15
N TYR A 139 2.06 -3.33 -13.94
CA TYR A 139 0.80 -2.66 -13.65
C TYR A 139 -0.23 -2.87 -14.77
N LYS A 140 0.17 -2.68 -16.04
CA LYS A 140 -0.73 -2.85 -17.19
C LYS A 140 -1.25 -4.28 -17.30
N GLU A 141 -0.40 -5.27 -17.05
CA GLU A 141 -0.80 -6.69 -17.00
C GLU A 141 -1.84 -6.93 -15.89
N LEU A 142 -1.57 -6.46 -14.66
CA LEU A 142 -2.51 -6.58 -13.54
C LEU A 142 -3.83 -5.83 -13.78
N PHE A 143 -3.79 -4.66 -14.41
CA PHE A 143 -4.97 -3.86 -14.73
C PHE A 143 -5.95 -4.62 -15.67
N LEU A 144 -5.41 -5.34 -16.65
CA LEU A 144 -6.19 -6.21 -17.53
C LEU A 144 -6.79 -7.39 -16.76
N GLU A 145 -5.99 -8.03 -15.89
CA GLU A 145 -6.45 -9.13 -15.07
C GLU A 145 -7.60 -8.74 -14.16
N TYR A 146 -7.57 -7.58 -13.51
CA TYR A 146 -8.68 -7.11 -12.67
C TYR A 146 -10.01 -7.06 -13.43
N GLY A 147 -9.99 -6.66 -14.71
CA GLY A 147 -11.19 -6.63 -15.55
C GLY A 147 -11.73 -8.03 -15.89
N SER A 148 -10.85 -9.01 -16.07
CA SER A 148 -11.21 -10.38 -16.51
C SER A 148 -11.41 -11.38 -15.38
N ASN A 149 -10.65 -11.26 -14.29
CA ASN A 149 -10.56 -12.21 -13.18
C ASN A 149 -10.03 -11.51 -11.91
N PRO A 150 -10.90 -10.78 -11.17
CA PRO A 150 -10.53 -10.10 -9.95
C PRO A 150 -9.84 -10.99 -8.89
N PRO A 151 -10.29 -12.24 -8.63
CA PRO A 151 -9.59 -13.12 -7.68
C PRO A 151 -8.12 -13.37 -8.04
N ARG A 152 -7.82 -13.58 -9.34
CA ARG A 152 -6.44 -13.77 -9.80
C ARG A 152 -5.60 -12.51 -9.59
N TYR A 153 -6.15 -11.33 -9.89
CA TYR A 153 -5.49 -10.05 -9.63
C TYR A 153 -5.08 -9.90 -8.15
N PHE A 154 -6.01 -10.17 -7.22
CA PHE A 154 -5.71 -10.07 -5.79
C PHE A 154 -4.68 -11.10 -5.33
N GLY A 155 -4.73 -12.31 -5.89
CA GLY A 155 -3.69 -13.32 -5.68
C GLY A 155 -2.31 -12.83 -6.12
N HIS A 156 -2.18 -12.38 -7.37
CA HIS A 156 -0.89 -11.87 -7.87
C HIS A 156 -0.39 -10.66 -7.07
N LEU A 157 -1.29 -9.75 -6.64
CA LEU A 157 -0.90 -8.62 -5.80
C LEU A 157 -0.33 -9.08 -4.44
N PHE A 158 -0.96 -10.07 -3.79
CA PHE A 158 -0.44 -10.70 -2.57
C PHE A 158 0.97 -11.25 -2.80
N ASP A 159 1.19 -11.94 -3.92
CA ASP A 159 2.48 -12.55 -4.22
C ASP A 159 3.56 -11.50 -4.47
N GLN A 160 3.21 -10.42 -5.16
CA GLN A 160 4.12 -9.31 -5.42
C GLN A 160 4.51 -8.58 -4.16
N PHE A 161 3.62 -8.45 -3.19
CA PHE A 161 3.97 -7.92 -1.87
C PHE A 161 5.12 -8.72 -1.26
N PHE A 162 5.03 -10.04 -1.29
CA PHE A 162 6.03 -10.91 -0.68
C PHE A 162 7.31 -11.09 -1.48
N THR A 163 7.23 -11.05 -2.81
CA THR A 163 8.38 -11.26 -3.70
C THR A 163 9.13 -9.96 -3.97
N LYS A 164 8.43 -8.84 -4.24
CA LYS A 164 9.06 -7.52 -4.45
C LYS A 164 9.35 -6.79 -3.14
N GLY A 165 8.45 -6.84 -2.17
CA GLY A 165 8.60 -6.10 -0.92
C GLY A 165 9.43 -6.81 0.14
N TYR A 166 9.22 -8.12 0.32
CA TYR A 166 9.93 -8.91 1.33
C TYR A 166 11.06 -9.77 0.76
N GLU A 167 11.22 -9.84 -0.57
CA GLU A 167 12.30 -10.60 -1.24
C GLU A 167 12.39 -12.08 -0.81
N LEU A 168 11.28 -12.74 -0.47
CA LEU A 168 11.29 -14.19 -0.16
C LEU A 168 10.46 -15.00 -1.16
N PRO A 169 10.82 -16.29 -1.35
CA PRO A 169 10.20 -17.14 -2.35
C PRO A 169 8.70 -17.38 -2.08
N TYR A 170 7.99 -17.79 -3.13
CA TYR A 170 6.54 -17.95 -3.16
C TYR A 170 6.02 -19.04 -2.19
N GLU A 171 6.81 -20.09 -1.95
CA GLU A 171 6.35 -21.31 -1.26
C GLU A 171 6.10 -21.14 0.26
N ASP A 172 6.55 -20.04 0.87
CA ASP A 172 6.60 -19.93 2.34
C ASP A 172 5.44 -19.16 3.03
N LYS A 173 4.42 -18.66 2.31
CA LYS A 173 3.75 -17.42 2.81
C LYS A 173 2.23 -17.29 2.75
N ARG A 174 1.51 -18.19 2.08
CA ARG A 174 0.04 -18.11 1.99
C ARG A 174 -0.62 -19.00 3.04
N THR A 175 -0.88 -18.44 4.21
CA THR A 175 -1.96 -18.97 5.06
C THR A 175 -3.27 -18.33 4.64
N GLU A 176 -4.39 -19.04 4.83
CA GLU A 176 -5.73 -18.49 4.59
C GLU A 176 -5.94 -17.22 5.43
N ALA A 177 -5.56 -17.26 6.71
CA ALA A 177 -5.64 -16.12 7.61
C ALA A 177 -4.84 -14.89 7.12
N ALA A 178 -3.61 -15.07 6.64
CA ALA A 178 -2.80 -13.99 6.10
C ALA A 178 -3.40 -13.41 4.81
N THR A 179 -3.99 -14.27 3.97
CA THR A 179 -4.67 -13.87 2.73
C THR A 179 -5.90 -13.02 3.03
N VAL A 180 -6.73 -13.47 3.97
CA VAL A 180 -7.92 -12.72 4.45
C VAL A 180 -7.50 -11.37 5.02
N PHE A 181 -6.55 -11.36 5.96
CA PHE A 181 -6.05 -10.13 6.57
C PHE A 181 -5.52 -9.13 5.53
N PHE A 182 -4.75 -9.60 4.54
CA PHE A 182 -4.25 -8.76 3.47
C PHE A 182 -5.37 -8.13 2.64
N PHE A 183 -6.36 -8.92 2.22
CA PHE A 183 -7.48 -8.41 1.42
C PHE A 183 -8.36 -7.45 2.19
N GLU A 184 -8.67 -7.75 3.45
CA GLU A 184 -9.40 -6.83 4.33
C GLU A 184 -8.66 -5.49 4.46
N SER A 185 -7.35 -5.56 4.68
CA SER A 185 -6.50 -4.37 4.79
C SER A 185 -6.49 -3.56 3.48
N LEU A 186 -6.44 -4.22 2.31
CA LEU A 186 -6.54 -3.55 1.00
C LEU A 186 -7.88 -2.82 0.83
N PHE A 187 -9.00 -3.47 1.12
CA PHE A 187 -10.32 -2.84 0.96
C PHE A 187 -10.52 -1.67 1.93
N GLN A 188 -10.03 -1.80 3.17
CA GLN A 188 -10.03 -0.70 4.14
C GLN A 188 -9.14 0.45 3.66
N SER A 189 -7.96 0.15 3.11
CA SER A 189 -7.06 1.17 2.55
C SER A 189 -7.71 1.95 1.42
N TYR A 190 -8.43 1.28 0.50
CA TYR A 190 -9.13 1.98 -0.57
C TYR A 190 -10.25 2.89 -0.05
N SER A 191 -10.94 2.46 1.02
CA SER A 191 -11.96 3.27 1.66
C SER A 191 -11.35 4.51 2.33
N ALA A 192 -10.21 4.36 3.00
CA ALA A 192 -9.44 5.46 3.57
C ALA A 192 -8.91 6.41 2.49
N PHE A 193 -8.39 5.88 1.38
CA PHE A 193 -7.98 6.63 0.20
C PHE A 193 -9.11 7.53 -0.30
N LEU A 194 -10.31 6.98 -0.53
CA LEU A 194 -11.45 7.75 -1.01
C LEU A 194 -11.85 8.86 -0.02
N LYS A 195 -11.83 8.55 1.28
CA LYS A 195 -12.13 9.54 2.32
C LYS A 195 -11.14 10.71 2.28
N VAL A 196 -9.84 10.43 2.25
CA VAL A 196 -8.79 11.46 2.18
C VAL A 196 -8.91 12.25 0.88
N LEU A 197 -9.21 11.59 -0.24
CA LEU A 197 -9.41 12.26 -1.53
C LEU A 197 -10.61 13.20 -1.49
N GLN A 198 -11.75 12.75 -0.96
CA GLN A 198 -12.96 13.56 -0.81
C GLN A 198 -12.76 14.76 0.11
N GLU A 199 -12.12 14.57 1.27
CA GLU A 199 -11.82 15.66 2.21
C GLU A 199 -10.93 16.72 1.56
N ASN A 200 -9.96 16.32 0.74
CA ASN A 200 -9.07 17.24 0.05
C ASN A 200 -9.75 18.00 -1.10
N ILE A 201 -10.63 17.34 -1.86
CA ILE A 201 -11.36 17.98 -2.96
C ILE A 201 -12.48 18.91 -2.44
N SER A 202 -13.15 18.55 -1.34
CA SER A 202 -14.24 19.38 -0.77
C SER A 202 -13.76 20.70 -0.16
N ASN A 203 -12.44 20.84 0.03
CA ASN A 203 -11.79 22.05 0.55
C ASN A 203 -11.27 22.98 -0.57
N LEU A 204 -11.59 22.68 -1.84
CA LEU A 204 -11.36 23.53 -3.02
C LEU A 204 -12.65 24.26 -3.41
#